data_AF-A0A7G2C6J1-F1
#
_entry.id   AF-A0A7G2C6J1-F1
#
_cell.length_a   1.000
_cell.length_b   1.000
_cell.length_c   1.000
_cell.angle_alpha   90.00
_cell.angle_beta   90.00
_cell.angle_gamma   90.00
#
_symmetry.space_group_name_H-M   'P 1'
#
loop_
_entity.id
_entity.type
_entity.pdbx_description
1 polymer ?
#
loop_
_entity_poly.entity_id
_entity_poly.type
_entity_poly.pdbx_seq_one_letter_code
_entity_poly.pdbx_strand_id
1 'polypeptide(L)'
;MGCGASKAVYVAEFHNGKPDFKYDDVTKSFDEGNGLLFRLVNKKKQQWAYYNDTIDRKMVVNVTFKEGSLVKAMGNTHMETQEEDGLFHATLTVMPLQTELFIEGTVTGFKSSIENLPLESAPLPE
;
A
#
# COMPACT_ATOMS: atom_id res chain seq x y z
N MET A 1 6.76 -2.69 33.10
CA MET A 1 5.30 -2.46 33.15
C MET A 1 4.73 -2.89 31.80
N GLY A 2 4.07 -4.05 31.78
CA GLY A 2 3.50 -4.62 30.57
C GLY A 2 2.19 -3.96 30.21
N CYS A 3 2.17 -3.19 29.13
CA CYS A 3 0.92 -2.78 28.50
C CYS A 3 0.42 -3.95 27.64
N GLY A 4 -0.34 -4.84 28.27
CA GLY A 4 -1.21 -5.79 27.57
C GLY A 4 -2.39 -5.05 26.98
N ALA A 5 -2.15 -4.27 25.93
CA ALA A 5 -3.22 -3.87 25.03
C ALA A 5 -3.52 -5.09 24.17
N SER A 6 -4.61 -5.80 24.47
CA SER A 6 -5.23 -6.71 23.52
C SER A 6 -5.36 -5.91 22.22
N LYS A 7 -4.55 -6.23 21.20
CA LYS A 7 -4.71 -5.63 19.86
C LYS A 7 -6.13 -6.00 19.45
N ALA A 8 -7.06 -5.04 19.56
CA ALA A 8 -8.34 -5.16 18.89
C ALA A 8 -8.01 -5.51 17.45
N VAL A 9 -8.48 -6.67 17.00
CA VAL A 9 -8.31 -7.07 15.60
C VAL A 9 -9.08 -6.05 14.80
N TYR A 10 -8.36 -5.14 14.13
CA TYR A 10 -8.98 -4.20 13.23
C TYR A 10 -9.60 -5.00 12.09
N VAL A 11 -10.93 -5.03 12.06
CA VAL A 11 -11.69 -5.59 10.94
C VAL A 11 -11.87 -4.44 9.97
N ALA A 12 -11.23 -4.50 8.81
CA ALA A 12 -11.40 -3.50 7.77
C ALA A 12 -12.80 -3.59 7.16
N GLU A 13 -13.46 -2.44 7.00
CA GLU A 13 -14.73 -2.31 6.30
C GLU A 13 -14.47 -1.68 4.92
N PHE A 14 -14.68 -2.47 3.86
CA PHE A 14 -14.61 -2.01 2.48
C PHE A 14 -16.01 -1.61 2.03
N HIS A 15 -16.14 -0.43 1.44
CA HIS A 15 -17.43 0.16 1.08
C HIS A 15 -17.78 -0.03 -0.39
N ASN A 16 -16.81 0.05 -1.30
CA ASN A 16 -17.09 0.09 -2.74
C ASN A 16 -16.69 -1.21 -3.47
N GLY A 17 -15.82 -2.01 -2.87
CA GLY A 17 -15.51 -3.34 -3.37
C GLY A 17 -14.86 -4.22 -2.32
N LYS A 18 -13.98 -5.11 -2.79
CA LYS A 18 -13.17 -5.97 -1.92
C LYS A 18 -11.83 -6.25 -2.59
N PRO A 19 -10.75 -6.40 -1.80
CA PRO A 19 -9.48 -6.82 -2.35
C PRO A 19 -9.56 -8.25 -2.90
N ASP A 20 -8.83 -8.52 -3.98
CA ASP A 20 -8.66 -9.83 -4.62
C ASP A 20 -7.32 -10.49 -4.23
N PHE A 21 -6.72 -10.02 -3.14
CA PHE A 21 -5.49 -10.55 -2.56
C PHE A 21 -5.75 -11.21 -1.19
N LYS A 22 -5.11 -12.36 -0.92
CA LYS A 22 -5.19 -13.02 0.39
C LYS A 22 -4.21 -12.35 1.37
N TYR A 23 -4.71 -11.87 2.51
CA TYR A 23 -3.91 -11.20 3.53
C TYR A 23 -4.19 -11.75 4.93
N ASP A 24 -3.22 -11.58 5.81
CA ASP A 24 -3.30 -11.90 7.23
C ASP A 24 -3.57 -10.63 8.06
N ASP A 25 -2.96 -9.51 7.67
CA ASP A 25 -3.17 -8.20 8.29
C ASP A 25 -3.62 -7.16 7.26
N VAL A 26 -4.44 -6.20 7.72
CA VAL A 26 -4.89 -5.04 6.95
C VAL A 26 -4.71 -3.76 7.78
N THR A 27 -4.33 -2.67 7.13
CA THR A 27 -4.19 -1.35 7.76
C THR A 27 -4.72 -0.27 6.81
N LYS A 28 -5.61 0.60 7.30
CA LYS A 28 -6.03 1.79 6.56
C LYS A 28 -4.87 2.79 6.42
N SER A 29 -4.75 3.40 5.25
CA SER A 29 -3.69 4.38 4.96
C SER A 29 -4.09 5.82 5.27
N PHE A 30 -5.39 6.10 5.36
CA PHE A 30 -5.94 7.40 5.72
C PHE A 30 -6.90 7.28 6.91
N ASP A 31 -7.09 8.38 7.65
CA ASP A 31 -8.16 8.48 8.67
C ASP A 31 -9.48 9.01 8.10
N GLU A 32 -9.46 9.49 6.85
CA GLU A 32 -10.62 9.96 6.13
C GLU A 32 -11.50 8.80 5.61
N GLY A 33 -12.81 9.00 5.66
CA GLY A 33 -13.79 8.02 5.19
C GLY A 33 -13.64 6.67 5.89
N ASN A 34 -13.65 5.58 5.13
CA ASN A 34 -13.37 4.24 5.64
C ASN A 34 -11.87 3.89 5.68
N GLY A 35 -11.01 4.80 5.24
CA GLY A 35 -9.58 4.57 5.10
C GLY A 35 -9.05 4.77 3.69
N LEU A 36 -9.93 4.80 2.67
CA LEU A 36 -9.71 5.03 1.23
C LEU A 36 -8.75 4.05 0.51
N LEU A 37 -7.57 3.82 1.09
CA LEU A 37 -6.57 2.88 0.62
C LEU A 37 -6.18 1.98 1.79
N PHE A 38 -6.01 0.69 1.52
CA PHE A 38 -5.69 -0.31 2.52
C PHE A 38 -4.40 -1.03 2.14
N ARG A 39 -3.43 -1.06 3.07
CA ARG A 39 -2.27 -1.93 2.95
C ARG A 39 -2.65 -3.31 3.47
N LEU A 40 -2.43 -4.31 2.62
CA LEU A 40 -2.69 -5.71 2.87
C LEU A 40 -1.36 -6.43 3.01
N VAL A 41 -1.19 -7.24 4.06
CA VAL A 41 0.04 -7.99 4.31
C VAL A 41 -0.26 -9.48 4.38
N ASN A 42 0.36 -10.24 3.49
CA ASN A 42 0.43 -11.70 3.57
C ASN A 42 1.72 -12.10 4.26
N LYS A 43 1.63 -12.53 5.52
CA LYS A 43 2.77 -12.95 6.34
C LYS A 43 3.40 -14.23 5.83
N LYS A 44 2.61 -15.15 5.30
CA LYS A 44 3.09 -16.45 4.81
C LYS A 44 3.99 -16.31 3.58
N LYS A 45 3.62 -15.43 2.65
CA LYS A 45 4.40 -15.13 1.44
C LYS A 45 5.32 -13.93 1.61
N GLN A 46 5.27 -13.25 2.75
CA GLN A 46 5.95 -11.98 3.00
C GLN A 46 5.66 -10.92 1.93
N GLN A 47 4.40 -10.86 1.48
CA GLN A 47 3.97 -9.98 0.39
C GLN A 47 3.12 -8.84 0.91
N TRP A 48 3.34 -7.65 0.37
CA TRP A 48 2.49 -6.50 0.57
C TRP A 48 1.72 -6.19 -0.70
N ALA A 49 0.46 -5.81 -0.54
CA ALA A 49 -0.38 -5.31 -1.60
C ALA A 49 -1.13 -4.08 -1.10
N TYR A 50 -1.67 -3.30 -2.02
CA TYR A 50 -2.53 -2.18 -1.72
C TYR A 50 -3.86 -2.33 -2.44
N TYR A 51 -4.96 -2.07 -1.73
CA TYR A 51 -6.30 -2.02 -2.30
C TYR A 51 -6.88 -0.61 -2.18
N ASN A 52 -7.27 -0.04 -3.32
CA ASN A 52 -7.91 1.27 -3.40
C ASN A 52 -9.42 1.09 -3.42
N ASP A 53 -10.09 1.48 -2.34
CA ASP A 53 -11.55 1.36 -2.21
C ASP A 53 -12.28 2.62 -2.69
N THR A 54 -11.61 3.58 -3.32
CA THR A 54 -12.26 4.73 -3.97
C THR A 54 -12.72 4.37 -5.38
N ILE A 55 -13.64 5.17 -5.94
CA ILE A 55 -14.23 4.95 -7.29
C ILE A 55 -13.72 5.95 -8.34
N ASP A 56 -13.16 7.08 -7.90
CA ASP A 56 -12.88 8.27 -8.71
C ASP A 56 -11.46 8.81 -8.51
N ARG A 57 -10.62 8.13 -7.71
CA ARG A 57 -9.28 8.61 -7.37
C ARG A 57 -8.23 7.52 -7.52
N LYS A 58 -7.08 7.86 -8.10
CA LYS A 58 -5.89 6.99 -8.09
C LYS A 58 -5.02 7.32 -6.88
N MET A 59 -4.40 6.30 -6.32
CA MET A 59 -3.51 6.43 -5.16
C MET A 59 -2.08 6.16 -5.62
N VAL A 60 -1.18 7.13 -5.45
CA VAL A 60 0.25 6.94 -5.75
C VAL A 60 0.98 6.72 -4.43
N VAL A 61 1.39 5.48 -4.20
CA VAL A 61 2.08 5.03 -3.00
C VAL A 61 3.58 5.16 -3.22
N ASN A 62 4.26 5.87 -2.33
CA ASN A 62 5.71 6.02 -2.30
C ASN A 62 6.23 5.51 -0.96
N VAL A 63 7.13 4.52 -0.98
CA VAL A 63 7.71 3.95 0.24
C VAL A 63 9.22 3.91 0.14
N THR A 64 9.89 4.49 1.14
CA THR A 64 11.33 4.34 1.34
C THR A 64 11.58 3.33 2.44
N PHE A 65 12.26 2.24 2.11
CA PHE A 65 12.64 1.19 3.06
C PHE A 65 13.96 1.54 3.73
N LYS A 66 14.05 1.28 5.04
CA LYS A 66 15.26 1.48 5.83
C LYS A 66 16.30 0.40 5.53
N GLU A 67 17.56 0.70 5.83
CA GLU A 67 18.68 -0.24 5.79
C GLU A 67 18.34 -1.58 6.48
N GLY A 68 18.83 -2.67 5.90
CA GLY A 68 18.55 -4.05 6.34
C GLY A 68 17.22 -4.62 5.86
N SER A 69 16.38 -3.83 5.18
CA SER A 69 15.22 -4.38 4.47
C SER A 69 15.68 -5.15 3.23
N LEU A 70 15.15 -6.37 3.05
CA LEU A 70 15.42 -7.24 1.91
C LEU A 70 14.11 -7.43 1.17
N VAL A 71 13.86 -6.57 0.19
CA VAL A 71 12.59 -6.51 -0.54
C VAL A 71 12.81 -6.57 -2.05
N LYS A 72 11.83 -7.10 -2.75
CA LYS A 72 11.75 -7.15 -4.20
C LYS A 72 10.46 -6.47 -4.66
N ALA A 73 10.54 -5.66 -5.70
CA ALA A 73 9.38 -5.06 -6.34
C ALA A 73 8.49 -6.13 -6.99
N MET A 74 7.18 -5.95 -6.90
CA MET A 74 6.19 -6.88 -7.44
C MET A 74 5.19 -6.14 -8.33
N GLY A 75 4.61 -6.87 -9.29
CA GLY A 75 3.58 -6.34 -10.19
C GLY A 75 4.05 -5.08 -10.92
N ASN A 76 3.27 -4.00 -10.80
CA ASN A 76 3.53 -2.70 -11.42
C ASN A 76 4.41 -1.78 -10.55
N THR A 77 5.02 -2.29 -9.48
CA THR A 77 5.86 -1.49 -8.59
C THR A 77 7.19 -1.17 -9.25
N HIS A 78 7.50 0.12 -9.33
CA HIS A 78 8.80 0.60 -9.73
C HIS A 78 9.69 0.74 -8.49
N MET A 79 10.92 0.23 -8.55
CA MET A 79 11.85 0.31 -7.42
C MET A 79 13.20 0.83 -7.86
N GLU A 80 13.66 1.85 -7.16
CA GLU A 80 14.92 2.53 -7.38
C GLU A 80 15.81 2.38 -6.15
N THR A 81 17.09 2.08 -6.37
CA THR A 81 18.10 2.08 -5.32
C THR A 81 18.70 3.48 -5.26
N GLN A 82 18.62 4.16 -4.11
CA GLN A 82 19.41 5.38 -3.91
C GLN A 82 20.86 4.99 -3.66
N GLU A 83 21.72 5.29 -4.64
CA GLU A 83 23.12 4.84 -4.67
C GLU A 83 23.96 5.32 -3.48
N GLU A 84 23.57 6.42 -2.82
CA GLU A 84 24.35 7.03 -1.73
C GLU A 84 24.15 6.34 -0.36
N ASP A 85 22.95 5.81 -0.10
CA ASP A 85 22.55 5.33 1.23
C ASP A 85 22.16 3.85 1.27
N GLY A 86 22.08 3.18 0.10
CA GLY A 86 21.57 1.81 -0.02
C GLY A 86 20.09 1.66 0.34
N LEU A 87 19.34 2.77 0.40
CA LEU A 87 17.91 2.78 0.66
C LEU A 87 17.14 2.47 -0.63
N PHE A 88 16.10 1.64 -0.50
CA PHE A 88 15.21 1.32 -1.62
C PHE A 88 13.98 2.24 -1.59
N HIS A 89 13.70 2.87 -2.72
CA HIS A 89 12.48 3.65 -2.93
C HIS A 89 11.55 2.92 -3.89
N ALA A 90 10.34 2.61 -3.46
CA ALA A 90 9.35 1.91 -4.26
C ALA A 90 8.11 2.78 -4.47
N THR A 91 7.68 2.88 -5.73
CA THR A 91 6.52 3.66 -6.16
C THR A 91 5.51 2.76 -6.86
N LEU A 92 4.23 2.91 -6.53
CA LEU A 92 3.13 2.16 -7.12
C LEU A 92 1.89 3.05 -7.28
N THR A 93 1.25 3.00 -8.44
CA THR A 93 -0.08 3.61 -8.64
C THR A 93 -1.16 2.53 -8.52
N VAL A 94 -2.18 2.79 -7.70
CA VAL A 94 -3.32 1.89 -7.49
C VAL A 94 -4.59 2.59 -7.97
N MET A 95 -5.20 2.08 -9.04
CA MET A 95 -6.44 2.63 -9.61
C MET A 95 -7.65 2.31 -8.74
N PRO A 96 -8.77 3.05 -8.88
CA PRO A 96 -10.04 2.74 -8.22
C PRO A 96 -10.44 1.28 -8.26
N LEU A 97 -10.87 0.76 -7.12
CA LEU A 97 -11.34 -0.61 -6.91
C LEU A 97 -10.35 -1.73 -7.31
N GLN A 98 -9.07 -1.40 -7.51
CA GLN A 98 -8.04 -2.37 -7.85
C GLN A 98 -7.18 -2.72 -6.64
N THR A 99 -6.64 -3.94 -6.68
CA THR A 99 -5.58 -4.39 -5.78
C THR A 99 -4.31 -4.57 -6.58
N GLU A 100 -3.22 -4.01 -6.09
CA GLU A 100 -1.92 -4.11 -6.74
C GLU A 100 -0.90 -4.69 -5.76
N LEU A 101 -0.11 -5.65 -6.25
CA LEU A 101 1.05 -6.17 -5.51
C LEU A 101 2.11 -5.07 -5.43
N PHE A 102 2.73 -4.95 -4.26
CA PHE A 102 3.73 -3.92 -4.00
C PHE A 102 5.13 -4.51 -3.91
N ILE A 103 5.39 -5.27 -2.85
CA ILE A 103 6.70 -5.87 -2.60
C ILE A 103 6.58 -7.29 -2.05
N GLU A 104 7.66 -8.02 -2.15
CA GLU A 104 7.88 -9.30 -1.46
C GLU A 104 9.19 -9.23 -0.68
N GLY A 105 9.17 -9.70 0.57
CA GLY A 105 10.36 -9.83 1.41
C GLY A 105 10.20 -9.28 2.83
N THR A 106 11.33 -9.00 3.47
CA THR A 106 11.38 -8.59 4.87
C THR A 106 11.64 -7.10 5.01
N VAL A 107 10.76 -6.40 5.72
CA VAL A 107 10.85 -4.96 5.99
C VAL A 107 11.27 -4.71 7.44
N THR A 108 12.43 -4.10 7.65
CA THR A 108 12.92 -3.72 9.00
C THR A 108 12.29 -2.41 9.49
N GLY A 109 11.99 -1.52 8.55
CA GLY A 109 11.26 -0.28 8.77
C GLY A 109 11.11 0.49 7.47
N PHE A 110 10.16 1.42 7.43
CA PHE A 110 9.87 2.18 6.22
C PHE A 110 9.29 3.55 6.57
N LYS A 111 9.34 4.47 5.61
CA LYS A 111 8.55 5.70 5.57
C LYS A 111 7.65 5.62 4.34
N SER A 112 6.39 6.04 4.46
CA SER A 112 5.44 6.04 3.35
C SER A 112 4.81 7.42 3.19
N SER A 113 4.68 7.86 1.94
CA SER A 113 3.85 8.99 1.53
C SER A 113 2.88 8.50 0.47
N ILE A 114 1.65 9.00 0.49
CA ILE A 114 0.61 8.60 -0.47
C ILE A 114 -0.05 9.84 -1.03
N GLU A 115 -0.10 9.92 -2.34
CA GLU A 115 -0.82 10.97 -3.05
C GLU A 115 -2.20 10.47 -3.47
N ASN A 116 -3.24 11.22 -3.12
CA ASN A 116 -4.62 10.91 -3.45
C ASN A 116 -5.12 11.84 -4.57
N LEU A 117 -5.02 11.37 -5.81
CA LEU A 117 -5.24 12.18 -7.01
C LEU A 117 -6.58 11.84 -7.67
N PRO A 118 -7.39 12.81 -8.10
CA PRO A 118 -8.54 12.55 -8.96
C PRO A 118 -8.13 11.78 -10.21
N LEU A 119 -9.01 10.90 -10.72
CA LEU A 119 -8.86 10.41 -12.07
C LEU A 119 -9.08 11.59 -13.02
N GLU A 120 -8.03 11.98 -13.75
CA GLU A 120 -8.18 12.91 -14.86
C GLU A 120 -9.14 12.28 -15.87
N SER A 121 -10.30 12.91 -16.09
CA SER A 121 -11.10 12.60 -17.26
C SER A 121 -10.25 12.94 -18.47
N ALA A 122 -9.99 11.99 -19.37
CA ALA A 122 -9.41 12.30 -20.66
C ALA A 122 -10.18 13.50 -21.26
N PRO A 123 -9.49 14.53 -21.79
CA PRO A 123 -10.20 15.62 -22.43
C PRO A 123 -11.10 15.01 -23.53
N LEU A 124 -12.39 15.35 -23.48
CA LEU A 124 -13.33 14.95 -24.53
C LEU A 124 -12.77 15.48 -25.86
N PRO A 125 -12.63 14.65 -26.90
CA PRO A 125 -12.34 15.18 -28.23
C PRO A 125 -13.51 16.10 -28.63
N GLU A 126 -13.19 17.32 -29.08
CA GLU A 126 -14.15 18.29 -29.63
C GLU A 126 -14.90 17.73 -30.86
#